data_AF-A0AB39HDP6-F1
#
_entry.id   AF-A0AB39HDP6-F1
#
_cell.length_a   1.000
_cell.length_b   1.000
_cell.length_c   1.000
_cell.angle_alpha   90.00
_cell.angle_beta   90.00
_cell.angle_gamma   90.00
#
_symmetry.space_group_name_H-M   'P 1'
#
loop_
_entity.id
_entity.type
_entity.pdbx_description
1 polymer ?
#
loop_
_entity_poly.entity_id
_entity_poly.type
_entity_poly.pdbx_seq_one_letter_code
_entity_poly.pdbx_strand_id
1 'polypeptide(L)'
;MSVLKKIGNRSLSLVEDLGLLLIAVMTVIAMGQEVWLVISNKAVTLADLLLLFIYLEVLAMVGLYLKSGRLPVRMPLYIVIVALARYMALDMKNLDTWRMLGLSGAIFIVALAILLIRFGHTRYPYGDADNSMTKKDNQP
;
A
#
# COMPACT_ATOMS: atom_id res chain seq x y z
N MET A 1 11.10 17.17 -29.72
CA MET A 1 11.09 16.86 -28.27
C MET A 1 9.92 15.98 -27.79
N SER A 2 8.81 15.83 -28.54
CA SER A 2 7.62 15.07 -28.10
C SER A 2 7.78 13.54 -28.13
N VAL A 3 8.65 13.00 -29.01
CA VAL A 3 8.85 11.55 -29.18
C VAL A 3 9.65 10.94 -28.01
N LEU A 4 10.65 11.65 -27.46
CA LEU A 4 11.40 11.19 -26.28
C LEU A 4 10.52 11.09 -25.03
N LYS A 5 9.64 12.08 -24.80
CA LYS A 5 8.73 12.08 -23.64
C LYS A 5 7.69 10.95 -23.74
N LYS A 6 7.24 10.64 -24.96
CA LYS A 6 6.27 9.57 -25.26
C LYS A 6 6.86 8.16 -25.15
N ILE A 7 8.15 8.00 -25.49
CA ILE A 7 8.89 6.73 -25.30
C ILE A 7 9.21 6.52 -23.82
N GLY A 8 9.70 7.56 -23.13
CA GLY A 8 10.03 7.49 -21.70
C GLY A 8 8.86 7.05 -20.82
N ASN A 9 7.67 7.64 -21.02
CA ASN A 9 6.49 7.25 -20.23
C ASN A 9 6.00 5.83 -20.53
N ARG A 10 6.16 5.33 -21.77
CA ARG A 10 5.77 3.96 -22.14
C ARG A 10 6.74 2.92 -21.60
N SER A 11 8.03 3.20 -21.61
CA SER A 11 9.03 2.30 -21.01
C SER A 11 8.84 2.20 -19.50
N LEU A 12 8.51 3.32 -18.83
CA LEU A 12 8.26 3.32 -17.39
C LEU A 12 7.02 2.47 -17.04
N SER A 13 5.91 2.67 -17.75
CA SER A 13 4.68 1.90 -17.48
C SER A 13 4.86 0.39 -17.71
N LEU A 14 5.65 -0.02 -18.72
CA LEU A 14 5.95 -1.43 -18.97
C LEU A 14 6.76 -2.07 -17.83
N VAL A 15 7.71 -1.33 -17.27
CA VAL A 15 8.51 -1.81 -16.14
C VAL A 15 7.65 -1.88 -14.87
N GLU A 16 6.75 -0.92 -14.65
CA GLU A 16 5.79 -0.94 -13.54
C GLU A 16 4.86 -2.16 -13.62
N ASP A 17 4.27 -2.42 -14.78
CA ASP A 17 3.37 -3.57 -14.99
C ASP A 17 4.10 -4.91 -14.78
N LEU A 18 5.33 -5.04 -15.30
CA LEU A 18 6.16 -6.23 -15.09
C LEU A 18 6.54 -6.41 -13.62
N GLY A 19 6.91 -5.33 -12.93
CA GLY A 19 7.24 -5.36 -11.51
C GLY A 19 6.04 -5.80 -10.66
N LEU A 20 4.85 -5.29 -10.97
CA LEU A 20 3.63 -5.66 -10.25
C LEU A 20 3.20 -7.10 -10.51
N LEU A 21 3.34 -7.58 -11.75
CA LEU A 21 3.10 -8.98 -12.08
C LEU A 21 4.07 -9.90 -11.33
N LEU A 22 5.35 -9.52 -11.24
CA LEU A 22 6.34 -10.25 -10.46
C LEU A 22 5.98 -10.29 -8.97
N ILE A 23 5.59 -9.14 -8.37
CA ILE A 23 5.16 -9.07 -6.97
C ILE A 23 3.95 -9.99 -6.74
N ALA A 24 2.96 -9.99 -7.63
CA ALA A 24 1.80 -10.86 -7.49
C ALA A 24 2.17 -12.35 -7.50
N VAL A 25 3.02 -12.78 -8.45
CA VAL A 25 3.49 -14.17 -8.53
C VAL A 25 4.27 -14.56 -7.27
N MET A 26 5.21 -13.71 -6.84
CA MET A 26 5.99 -13.95 -5.61
C MET A 26 5.08 -14.03 -4.37
N THR A 27 4.06 -13.18 -4.28
CA THR A 27 3.12 -13.17 -3.15
C THR A 27 2.30 -14.46 -3.09
N VAL A 28 1.86 -15.00 -4.24
CA VAL A 28 1.17 -16.30 -4.29
C VAL A 28 2.09 -17.44 -3.85
N ILE A 29 3.34 -17.45 -4.31
CA ILE A 29 4.32 -18.47 -3.91
C ILE A 29 4.60 -18.39 -2.40
N ALA A 30 4.80 -17.17 -1.87
CA ALA A 30 5.01 -16.94 -0.44
C ALA A 30 3.82 -17.41 0.41
N MET A 31 2.58 -17.15 -0.01
CA MET A 31 1.39 -17.70 0.65
C MET A 31 1.42 -19.23 0.71
N GLY A 32 1.77 -19.89 -0.41
CA GLY A 32 1.89 -21.35 -0.44
C GLY A 32 2.95 -21.89 0.51
N GLN A 33 4.10 -21.22 0.59
CA GLN A 33 5.19 -21.56 1.51
C GLN A 33 4.77 -21.41 2.97
N GLU A 34 4.09 -20.31 3.33
CA GLU A 34 3.61 -20.12 4.70
C GLU A 34 2.56 -21.14 5.09
N VAL A 35 1.61 -21.45 4.20
CA VAL A 35 0.63 -22.50 4.45
C VAL A 35 1.31 -23.85 4.68
N TRP A 36 2.33 -24.18 3.87
CA TRP A 36 3.11 -25.40 4.06
C TRP A 36 3.84 -25.43 5.41
N LEU A 37 4.42 -24.32 5.83
CA LEU A 37 5.12 -24.17 7.11
C LEU A 37 4.16 -24.35 8.30
N VAL A 38 3.00 -23.71 8.26
CA VAL A 38 1.96 -23.84 9.30
C VAL A 38 1.46 -25.27 9.42
N ILE A 39 1.21 -25.95 8.29
CA ILE A 39 0.81 -27.36 8.28
C ILE A 39 1.91 -28.24 8.87
N SER A 40 3.18 -28.00 8.52
CA SER A 40 4.34 -28.74 9.03
C SER A 40 4.48 -28.60 10.54
N ASN A 41 4.25 -27.39 11.06
CA ASN A 41 4.31 -27.08 12.50
C ASN A 41 3.08 -27.57 13.29
N LYS A 42 1.99 -27.99 12.61
CA LYS A 42 0.71 -28.41 13.20
C LYS A 42 0.09 -27.39 14.16
N ALA A 43 0.49 -26.13 14.05
CA ALA A 43 0.02 -25.04 14.90
C ALA A 43 -0.20 -23.81 14.03
N VAL A 44 -1.39 -23.22 14.13
CA VAL A 44 -1.73 -21.96 13.47
C VAL A 44 -1.55 -20.85 14.49
N THR A 45 -0.59 -19.95 14.25
CA THR A 45 -0.40 -18.78 15.10
C THR A 45 -1.13 -17.56 14.53
N LEU A 46 -1.32 -16.57 15.38
CA LEU A 46 -1.88 -15.28 14.98
C LEU A 46 -1.01 -14.55 13.97
N ALA A 47 0.31 -14.67 14.11
CA ALA A 47 1.27 -14.10 13.18
C ALA A 47 1.07 -14.64 11.76
N ASP A 48 0.83 -15.95 11.64
CA ASP A 48 0.62 -16.61 10.34
C ASP A 48 -0.64 -16.09 9.65
N LEU A 49 -1.74 -15.96 10.41
CA LEU A 49 -3.00 -15.44 9.88
C LEU A 49 -2.89 -13.97 9.45
N LEU A 50 -2.17 -13.16 10.22
CA LEU A 50 -1.91 -11.75 9.89
C LEU A 50 -1.03 -11.62 8.64
N LEU A 51 -0.02 -12.47 8.51
CA LEU A 51 0.87 -12.50 7.35
C LEU A 51 0.12 -12.88 6.06
N LEU A 52 -0.73 -13.90 6.12
CA LEU A 52 -1.61 -14.28 5.00
C LEU A 52 -2.57 -13.14 4.62
N PHE A 53 -3.10 -12.39 5.59
CA PHE A 53 -3.95 -11.23 5.32
C PHE A 53 -3.20 -10.12 4.58
N ILE A 54 -1.95 -9.84 4.98
CA ILE A 54 -1.08 -8.88 4.28
C ILE A 54 -0.84 -9.33 2.82
N TYR A 55 -0.58 -10.61 2.58
CA TYR A 55 -0.39 -11.13 1.23
C TYR A 55 -1.64 -10.99 0.35
N LEU A 56 -2.82 -11.32 0.88
CA LEU A 56 -4.08 -11.14 0.15
C LEU A 56 -4.34 -9.67 -0.21
N GLU A 57 -3.95 -8.76 0.66
CA GLU A 57 -4.19 -7.34 0.43
C GLU A 57 -3.17 -6.71 -0.53
N VAL A 58 -1.94 -7.21 -0.55
CA VAL A 58 -0.98 -6.92 -1.62
C VAL A 58 -1.52 -7.39 -2.98
N LEU A 59 -2.09 -8.60 -3.07
CA LEU A 59 -2.74 -9.07 -4.30
C LEU A 59 -3.92 -8.19 -4.69
N ALA A 60 -4.73 -7.74 -3.73
CA ALA A 60 -5.83 -6.82 -3.99
C ALA A 60 -5.36 -5.47 -4.56
N MET A 61 -4.23 -4.94 -4.08
CA MET A 61 -3.63 -3.73 -4.65
C MET A 61 -3.10 -3.93 -6.07
N VAL A 62 -2.41 -5.04 -6.34
CA VAL A 62 -1.97 -5.34 -7.69
C VAL A 62 -3.18 -5.45 -8.62
N GLY A 63 -4.24 -6.15 -8.20
CA GLY A 63 -5.49 -6.25 -8.96
C GLY A 63 -6.17 -4.89 -9.19
N LEU A 64 -6.18 -4.01 -8.20
CA LEU A 64 -6.73 -2.66 -8.33
C LEU A 64 -5.88 -1.78 -9.25
N TYR A 65 -4.55 -1.92 -9.20
CA TYR A 65 -3.65 -1.23 -10.11
C TYR A 65 -3.90 -1.66 -11.55
N LEU A 66 -3.98 -2.97 -11.83
CA LEU A 66 -4.23 -3.48 -13.18
C LEU A 66 -5.56 -2.99 -13.76
N LYS A 67 -6.55 -2.67 -12.91
CA LYS A 67 -7.85 -2.10 -13.33
C LYS A 67 -7.83 -0.59 -13.50
N SER A 68 -7.05 0.14 -12.70
CA SER A 68 -7.13 1.61 -12.61
C SER A 68 -5.91 2.36 -13.14
N GLY A 69 -4.79 1.67 -13.40
CA GLY A 69 -3.51 2.24 -13.85
C GLY A 69 -2.83 3.14 -12.83
N ARG A 70 -3.24 3.12 -11.56
CA ARG A 70 -2.71 4.01 -10.50
C ARG A 70 -2.43 3.21 -9.24
N LEU A 71 -1.24 3.38 -8.67
CA LEU A 71 -0.85 2.70 -7.42
C LEU A 71 -1.68 3.26 -6.26
N PRO A 72 -2.50 2.44 -5.58
CA PRO A 72 -3.37 2.90 -4.50
C PRO A 72 -2.58 3.06 -3.18
N VAL A 73 -1.71 4.07 -3.09
CA VAL A 73 -0.78 4.30 -1.96
C VAL A 73 -1.46 4.49 -0.59
N ARG A 74 -2.77 4.74 -0.57
CA ARG A 74 -3.56 4.86 0.67
C ARG A 74 -3.98 3.52 1.25
N MET A 75 -4.20 2.51 0.42
CA MET A 75 -4.62 1.19 0.88
C MET A 75 -3.60 0.55 1.84
N PRO A 76 -2.26 0.55 1.57
CA PRO A 76 -1.26 -0.07 2.45
C PRO A 76 -1.26 0.47 3.88
N LEU A 77 -1.48 1.78 4.04
CA LEU A 77 -1.47 2.42 5.35
C LEU A 77 -2.63 1.94 6.23
N TYR A 78 -3.78 1.62 5.63
CA TYR A 78 -4.91 1.05 6.37
C TYR A 78 -4.65 -0.41 6.76
N ILE A 79 -3.91 -1.18 5.95
CA ILE A 79 -3.51 -2.57 6.27
C ILE A 79 -2.75 -2.61 7.58
N VAL A 80 -1.80 -1.68 7.77
CA VAL A 80 -0.98 -1.62 8.98
C VAL A 80 -1.87 -1.42 10.22
N ILE A 81 -2.83 -0.50 10.14
CA ILE A 81 -3.78 -0.25 11.24
C ILE A 81 -4.62 -1.51 11.53
N VAL A 82 -5.20 -2.11 10.50
CA VAL A 82 -6.06 -3.29 10.64
C VAL A 82 -5.28 -4.49 11.17
N ALA A 83 -4.06 -4.70 10.70
CA ALA A 83 -3.18 -5.77 11.15
C ALA A 83 -2.80 -5.60 12.63
N LEU A 84 -2.38 -4.40 13.04
CA LEU A 84 -2.05 -4.09 14.44
C LEU A 84 -3.28 -4.20 15.34
N ALA A 85 -4.44 -3.73 14.89
CA ALA A 85 -5.68 -3.83 15.64
C ALA A 85 -6.11 -5.29 15.85
N ARG A 86 -6.01 -6.13 14.80
CA ARG A 86 -6.30 -7.57 14.90
C ARG A 86 -5.30 -8.32 15.77
N TYR A 87 -4.02 -7.96 15.68
CA TYR A 87 -3.00 -8.49 16.57
C TYR A 87 -3.34 -8.21 18.04
N MET A 88 -3.64 -6.96 18.37
CA MET A 88 -4.07 -6.58 19.73
C MET A 88 -5.33 -7.30 20.18
N ALA A 89 -6.37 -7.37 19.33
CA ALA A 89 -7.66 -7.94 19.71
C ALA A 89 -7.57 -9.43 20.03
N LEU A 90 -6.76 -10.18 19.29
CA LEU A 90 -6.64 -11.62 19.43
C LEU A 90 -5.57 -12.04 20.45
N ASP A 91 -4.50 -11.26 20.60
CA ASP A 91 -3.41 -11.55 21.56
C ASP A 91 -3.56 -10.79 22.89
N MET A 92 -4.70 -10.12 23.12
CA MET A 92 -4.99 -9.29 24.31
C MET A 92 -4.69 -10.00 25.64
N LYS A 93 -4.78 -11.32 25.68
CA LYS A 93 -4.60 -12.13 26.90
C LYS A 93 -3.13 -12.36 27.25
N ASN A 94 -2.25 -12.34 26.25
CA ASN A 94 -0.81 -12.58 26.41
C ASN A 94 0.01 -11.28 26.32
N LEU A 95 -0.64 -10.15 25.99
CA LEU A 95 0.01 -8.85 25.87
C LEU A 95 0.10 -8.15 27.24
N ASP A 96 1.33 -7.89 27.68
CA ASP A 96 1.57 -7.05 28.85
C ASP A 96 1.01 -5.64 28.64
N THR A 97 0.61 -4.97 29.73
CA THR A 97 0.05 -3.61 29.70
C THR A 97 0.95 -2.63 28.94
N TRP A 98 2.27 -2.73 29.10
CA TRP A 98 3.22 -1.86 28.39
C TRP A 98 3.22 -2.10 26.87
N ARG A 99 3.11 -3.37 26.43
CA ARG A 99 3.05 -3.75 25.01
C ARG A 99 1.73 -3.33 24.39
N MET A 100 0.61 -3.49 25.09
CA MET A 100 -0.68 -2.98 24.64
C MET A 100 -0.65 -1.47 24.42
N LEU A 101 -0.07 -0.72 25.37
CA LEU A 101 0.03 0.73 25.28
C LEU A 101 0.96 1.16 24.13
N GLY A 102 2.06 0.43 23.91
CA GLY A 102 2.94 0.61 22.75
C GLY A 102 2.25 0.34 21.41
N LEU A 103 1.49 -0.75 21.29
CA LEU A 103 0.73 -1.08 20.07
C LEU A 103 -0.37 -0.07 19.80
N SER A 104 -1.11 0.34 20.83
CA SER A 104 -2.14 1.38 20.72
C SER A 104 -1.53 2.73 20.32
N GLY A 105 -0.38 3.10 20.90
CA GLY A 105 0.38 4.29 20.51
C GLY A 105 0.88 4.22 19.07
N ALA A 106 1.35 3.07 18.61
CA ALA A 106 1.75 2.86 17.22
C ALA A 106 0.57 3.06 16.26
N ILE A 107 -0.59 2.46 16.55
CA ILE A 107 -1.83 2.67 15.78
C ILE A 107 -2.21 4.16 15.74
N PHE A 108 -2.11 4.86 16.88
CA PHE A 108 -2.40 6.28 16.97
C PHE A 108 -1.46 7.14 16.11
N ILE A 109 -0.15 6.86 16.13
CA ILE A 109 0.83 7.56 15.31
C ILE A 109 0.57 7.33 13.82
N VAL A 110 0.29 6.08 13.41
CA VAL A 110 -0.03 5.76 12.01
C VAL A 110 -1.33 6.46 11.58
N ALA A 111 -2.35 6.46 12.43
CA ALA A 111 -3.61 7.17 12.16
C ALA A 111 -3.40 8.69 12.00
N LEU A 112 -2.54 9.29 12.84
CA LEU A 112 -2.19 10.70 12.73
C LEU A 112 -1.43 11.00 11.44
N ALA A 113 -0.49 10.14 11.03
CA ALA A 113 0.20 10.27 9.75
C ALA A 113 -0.77 10.23 8.56
N ILE A 114 -1.74 9.31 8.57
CA ILE A 114 -2.79 9.24 7.55
C ILE A 114 -3.62 10.52 7.55
N LEU A 115 -3.98 11.04 8.72
CA LEU A 115 -4.72 12.29 8.86
C LEU A 115 -3.95 13.46 8.26
N LEU A 116 -2.65 13.58 8.55
CA LEU A 116 -1.77 14.63 8.02
C LEU A 116 -1.66 14.55 6.50
N ILE A 117 -1.43 13.37 5.94
CA ILE A 117 -1.37 13.16 4.48
C ILE A 117 -2.70 13.56 3.84
N ARG A 118 -3.82 13.16 4.45
CA ARG A 118 -5.17 13.49 3.96
C ARG A 118 -5.43 15.00 4.00
N PHE A 119 -5.06 15.67 5.09
CA PHE A 119 -5.28 17.10 5.27
C PHE A 119 -4.36 17.94 4.37
N GLY A 120 -3.10 17.54 4.20
CA GLY A 120 -2.15 18.18 3.29
C GLY A 120 -2.61 18.16 1.84
N HIS A 121 -3.18 17.03 1.38
CA HIS A 121 -3.73 16.91 0.03
C HIS A 121 -4.97 17.79 -0.21
N THR A 122 -5.73 18.14 0.84
CA THR A 122 -6.90 19.04 0.72
C THR A 122 -6.50 20.52 0.73
N ARG A 123 -5.34 20.87 1.31
CA ARG A 123 -4.95 22.29 1.52
C ARG A 123 -4.00 22.87 0.47
N TYR A 124 -3.20 22.04 -0.21
CA TYR A 124 -2.34 22.47 -1.32
C TYR A 124 -2.68 21.72 -2.61
N PRO A 125 -3.76 22.10 -3.33
CA PRO A 125 -3.87 21.75 -4.74
C PRO A 125 -2.68 22.39 -5.46
N TYR A 126 -1.86 21.59 -6.15
CA TYR A 126 -0.92 22.13 -7.14
C TYR A 126 -1.76 22.91 -8.16
N GLY A 127 -1.76 24.23 -8.04
CA GLY A 127 -2.41 25.11 -8.99
C GLY A 127 -1.73 24.97 -10.34
N ASP A 128 -2.54 24.95 -11.39
CA ASP A 128 -2.18 24.97 -12.80
C ASP A 128 -1.30 26.17 -13.17
N ALA A 129 -0.02 26.15 -12.78
CA ALA A 129 0.99 27.11 -13.22
C ALA A 129 1.48 26.86 -14.66
N ASP A 130 0.82 25.98 -15.41
CA ASP A 130 1.15 25.64 -16.81
C ASP A 130 0.16 26.24 -17.83
N ASN A 131 -0.91 26.92 -17.39
CA ASN A 131 -1.89 27.53 -18.31
C ASN A 131 -1.62 29.01 -18.62
N SER A 132 -0.61 29.64 -17.99
CA SER A 132 -0.23 31.02 -18.30
C SER A 132 0.78 31.14 -19.44
N MET A 133 1.42 30.04 -19.86
CA MET A 133 2.40 30.07 -20.96
C MET A 133 1.77 29.85 -22.34
N THR A 134 0.63 29.15 -22.44
CA THR A 134 -0.04 28.88 -23.72
C THR A 134 -0.89 30.06 -24.22
N LYS A 135 -1.32 30.96 -23.32
CA LYS A 135 -2.22 32.07 -23.72
C LYS A 135 -1.49 33.28 -24.30
N LYS A 136 -0.16 33.39 -24.10
CA LYS A 136 0.61 34.55 -24.58
C LYS A 136 1.10 34.42 -26.03
N ASP A 137 1.02 33.22 -26.60
CA ASP A 137 1.53 32.90 -27.94
C ASP A 137 0.43 32.81 -29.02
N ASN A 138 -0.84 33.08 -28.64
CA ASN A 138 -1.99 32.95 -29.54
C ASN A 138 -2.96 34.13 -29.44
N GLN A 139 -2.43 35.34 -29.24
CA GLN A 139 -3.20 36.58 -29.39
C GLN A 139 -2.70 37.28 -30.67
N PRO A 140 -3.61 37.65 -31.59
CA PRO A 140 -3.32 37.99 -32.99
C PRO A 140 -2.49 39.26 -33.16
#